data_AF-A0A356IP22-F1
#
_entry.id   AF-A0A356IP22-F1
#
_cell.length_a   1.000
_cell.length_b   1.000
_cell.length_c   1.000
_cell.angle_alpha   90.00
_cell.angle_beta   90.00
_cell.angle_gamma   90.00
#
_symmetry.space_group_name_H-M   'P 1'
#
loop_
_entity.id
_entity.type
_entity.pdbx_description
1 polymer ?
#
loop_
_entity_poly.entity_id
_entity_poly.type
_entity_poly.pdbx_seq_one_letter_code
_entity_poly.pdbx_strand_id
1 'polypeptide(L)' 'PEKGIDVPAGGKLLNTLADKGIFVSSACGGGGTCAQCKVIVKEGGGDILPTEETHFTPREAKEGWRLSC' A
#
# COMPACT_ATOMS: atom_id res chain seq x y z
N PRO A 1 -4.44 -1.50 18.23
CA PRO A 1 -5.23 -0.53 17.42
C PRO A 1 -6.72 -0.91 17.42
N GLU A 2 -7.63 0.07 17.51
CA GLU A 2 -9.10 -0.17 17.56
C GLU A 2 -9.65 -0.92 16.34
N LYS A 3 -8.94 -0.89 15.20
CA LYS A 3 -9.26 -1.63 13.96
C LYS A 3 -8.13 -2.56 13.52
N GLY A 4 -7.41 -3.15 14.47
CA GLY A 4 -6.36 -4.13 14.17
C GLY A 4 -6.95 -5.40 13.56
N ILE A 5 -6.27 -5.96 12.56
CA ILE A 5 -6.63 -7.23 11.92
C ILE A 5 -5.39 -8.11 11.85
N ASP A 6 -5.55 -9.39 12.15
CA ASP A 6 -4.52 -10.41 11.92
C ASP A 6 -4.77 -11.07 10.56
N VAL A 7 -3.70 -11.17 9.78
CA VAL A 7 -3.74 -11.64 8.40
C VAL A 7 -2.53 -12.54 8.14
N PRO A 8 -2.68 -13.60 7.31
CA PRO A 8 -1.54 -14.41 6.89
C PRO A 8 -0.48 -13.55 6.20
N ALA A 9 0.79 -13.92 6.37
CA ALA A 9 1.88 -13.28 5.65
C ALA A 9 1.83 -13.66 4.15
N GLY A 10 2.27 -12.72 3.31
CA GLY A 10 2.32 -12.90 1.86
C GLY A 10 1.11 -12.32 1.13
N GLY A 11 1.27 -12.13 -0.18
CA GLY A 11 0.28 -11.44 -1.00
C GLY A 11 0.40 -9.91 -0.96
N LYS A 12 -0.54 -9.25 -1.63
CA LYS A 12 -0.59 -7.78 -1.75
C LYS A 12 -1.48 -7.21 -0.64
N LEU A 13 -1.02 -6.16 0.02
CA LEU A 13 -1.79 -5.49 1.08
C LEU A 13 -3.16 -5.03 0.57
N LEU A 14 -3.26 -4.60 -0.70
CA LEU A 14 -4.51 -4.24 -1.36
C LEU A 14 -5.57 -5.33 -1.25
N ASN A 15 -5.21 -6.58 -1.55
CA ASN A 15 -6.14 -7.71 -1.53
C ASN A 15 -6.49 -8.09 -0.10
N THR A 16 -5.49 -8.12 0.79
CA THR A 16 -5.69 -8.42 2.21
C THR A 16 -6.67 -7.45 2.88
N LEU A 17 -6.60 -6.15 2.55
CA LEU A 17 -7.53 -5.15 3.05
C LEU A 17 -8.94 -5.36 2.46
N ALA A 18 -9.05 -5.63 1.16
CA ALA A 18 -10.31 -5.88 0.50
C ALA A 18 -11.04 -7.11 1.06
N ASP A 19 -10.31 -8.20 1.37
CA ASP A 19 -10.84 -9.42 1.99
C ASP A 19 -11.45 -9.16 3.38
N LYS A 20 -11.00 -8.09 4.06
CA LYS A 20 -11.55 -7.63 5.34
C LYS A 20 -12.60 -6.53 5.18
N GLY A 21 -13.05 -6.25 3.97
CA GLY A 21 -14.03 -5.22 3.66
C GLY A 21 -13.49 -3.78 3.74
N ILE A 22 -12.17 -3.61 3.77
CA ILE A 22 -11.50 -2.31 3.74
C ILE A 22 -11.05 -2.03 2.31
N PHE A 23 -11.79 -1.19 1.61
CA PHE A 23 -11.53 -0.91 0.20
C PHE A 23 -10.59 0.29 0.03
N VAL A 24 -9.51 0.08 -0.71
CA VAL A 24 -8.61 1.14 -1.16
C VAL A 24 -8.79 1.30 -2.67
N SER A 25 -8.90 2.54 -3.13
CA SER A 25 -9.09 2.84 -4.56
C SER A 25 -8.01 2.20 -5.42
N SER A 26 -8.41 1.48 -6.46
CA SER A 26 -7.50 0.87 -7.43
C SER A 26 -8.17 0.69 -8.78
N ALA A 27 -7.66 1.38 -9.81
CA ALA A 27 -8.13 1.22 -11.19
C ALA A 27 -7.35 0.16 -11.98
N CYS A 28 -6.14 -0.23 -11.52
CA CYS A 28 -5.24 -1.13 -12.25
C CYS A 28 -5.26 -2.59 -11.76
N GLY A 29 -6.14 -2.94 -10.82
CA GLY A 29 -6.19 -4.31 -10.25
C GLY A 29 -4.92 -4.73 -9.50
N GLY A 30 -4.10 -3.77 -9.07
CA GLY A 30 -2.85 -4.03 -8.34
C GLY A 30 -1.59 -4.13 -9.19
N GLY A 31 -1.62 -3.58 -10.41
CA GLY A 31 -0.45 -3.47 -11.28
C GLY A 31 0.53 -2.33 -10.95
N GLY A 32 0.29 -1.51 -9.91
CA GLY A 32 1.21 -0.43 -9.52
C GLY A 32 1.27 0.78 -10.46
N THR A 33 0.38 0.85 -11.47
CA THR A 33 0.45 1.89 -12.51
C THR A 33 -0.54 3.04 -12.32
N CYS A 34 -1.66 2.83 -11.62
CA CYS A 34 -2.70 3.87 -11.46
C CYS A 34 -2.47 4.83 -10.29
N ALA A 35 -1.55 4.51 -9.37
CA ALA A 35 -1.23 5.31 -8.18
C ALA A 35 -2.42 5.68 -7.26
N GLN A 36 -3.54 4.95 -7.32
CA GLN A 36 -4.71 5.24 -6.48
C GLN A 36 -4.67 4.53 -5.12
N CYS A 37 -3.96 3.41 -5.04
CA CYS A 37 -3.92 2.56 -3.86
C CYS A 37 -2.91 3.04 -2.81
N LYS A 38 -2.85 4.36 -2.58
CA LYS A 38 -1.87 4.99 -1.69
C LYS A 38 -2.20 4.70 -0.23
N VAL A 39 -1.20 4.27 0.52
CA VAL A 39 -1.26 4.01 1.96
C VAL A 39 -0.03 4.60 2.63
N ILE A 40 -0.11 4.82 3.94
CA ILE A 40 1.05 5.20 4.75
C ILE A 40 1.46 4.00 5.58
N VAL A 41 2.67 3.49 5.35
CA VAL A 41 3.25 2.40 6.12
C VAL A 41 4.11 3.00 7.22
N LYS A 42 3.70 2.76 8.48
CA LYS A 42 4.41 3.28 9.64
C LYS A 42 5.62 2.42 10.01
N GLU A 43 5.51 1.10 9.85
CA GLU A 43 6.54 0.12 10.21
C GLU A 43 6.42 -1.12 9.30
N GLY A 44 7.52 -1.83 9.05
CA GLY A 44 7.52 -3.14 8.38
C GLY A 44 7.35 -3.13 6.85
N GLY A 45 7.34 -1.97 6.19
CA GLY A 45 7.11 -1.82 4.73
C GLY A 45 8.32 -1.98 3.82
N GLY A 46 9.52 -2.15 4.36
CA GLY A 46 10.77 -2.16 3.58
C GLY A 46 11.04 -0.83 2.84
N ASP A 47 11.97 -0.85 1.90
CA ASP A 47 12.34 0.32 1.09
C ASP A 47 11.32 0.58 -0.03
N ILE A 48 11.19 1.85 -0.44
CA ILE A 48 10.37 2.23 -1.59
C ILE A 48 10.88 1.52 -2.85
N LEU A 49 9.97 0.92 -3.62
CA LEU A 49 10.34 0.22 -4.85
C LEU A 49 10.50 1.22 -6.00
N PRO A 50 11.35 0.95 -7.02
CA PRO A 50 11.50 1.83 -8.19
C PRO A 50 10.18 2.10 -8.92
N THR A 51 9.24 1.15 -8.88
CA THR A 51 7.89 1.30 -9.45
C THR A 51 7.00 2.26 -8.67
N GLU A 52 7.31 2.49 -7.38
CA GLU A 52 6.60 3.42 -6.51
C GLU A 52 7.23 4.81 -6.55
N GLU A 53 8.55 4.93 -6.76
CA GLU A 53 9.30 6.19 -6.73
C GLU A 53 8.72 7.26 -7.67
N THR A 54 8.21 6.86 -8.85
CA THR A 54 7.64 7.82 -9.80
C THR A 54 6.31 8.43 -9.34
N HIS A 55 5.69 7.85 -8.31
CA HIS A 55 4.36 8.24 -7.82
C HIS A 55 4.40 9.06 -6.53
N PHE A 56 5.58 9.20 -5.92
CA PHE A 56 5.77 9.89 -4.65
C PHE A 56 6.97 10.84 -4.71
N THR A 57 6.85 11.98 -4.06
CA THR A 57 7.98 12.87 -3.82
C THR A 57 8.95 12.27 -2.79
N PRO A 58 10.21 12.73 -2.75
CA PRO A 58 11.17 12.29 -1.72
C PRO A 58 10.70 12.56 -0.29
N ARG A 59 9.83 13.55 -0.08
CA ARG A 59 9.22 13.84 1.23
C ARG A 59 8.15 12.80 1.57
N GLU A 60 7.25 12.51 0.63
CA GLU A 60 6.20 11.49 0.83
C GLU A 60 6.80 10.11 1.06
N ALA A 61 7.84 9.73 0.32
CA ALA A 61 8.57 8.48 0.55
C ALA A 61 9.11 8.39 1.99
N LYS A 62 9.67 9.49 2.53
CA LYS A 62 10.17 9.56 3.92
C LYS A 62 9.05 9.53 4.96
N GLU A 63 7.87 10.03 4.61
CA GLU A 63 6.66 9.94 5.46
C GLU A 63 6.02 8.54 5.42
N GLY A 64 6.55 7.62 4.62
CA GLY A 64 6.08 6.23 4.53
C GLY A 64 4.96 6.02 3.52
N TRP A 65 4.74 6.94 2.58
CA TRP A 65 3.76 6.75 1.51
C TRP A 65 4.19 5.63 0.57
N ARG A 66 3.27 4.69 0.32
CA ARG A 66 3.46 3.47 -0.48
C ARG A 66 2.22 3.13 -1.29
N LEU A 67 2.38 2.29 -2.29
CA LEU A 67 1.26 1.64 -2.96
C LEU A 67 0.93 0.33 -2.23
N SER A 68 -0.35 0.07 -1.96
CA SER A 68 -0.77 -1.15 -1.26
C SER A 68 -0.70 -2.41 -2.12
N CYS A 69 -0.52 -2.27 -3.43
CA CYS A 69 -0.48 -3.38 -4.37
C CYS A 69 0.90 -3.97 -4.57
#